data_AF-A0A0J6RPU4-F1
#
_entry.id   AF-A0A0J6RPU4-F1
#
_cell.length_a   1.000
_cell.length_b   1.000
_cell.length_c   1.000
_cell.angle_alpha   90.00
_cell.angle_beta   90.00
_cell.angle_gamma   90.00
#
_symmetry.space_group_name_H-M   'P 1'
#
loop_
_entity.id
_entity.type
_entity.pdbx_description
1 polymer ?
#
loop_
_entity_poly.entity_id
_entity_poly.type
_entity_poly.pdbx_seq_one_letter_code
_entity_poly.pdbx_strand_id
1 'polypeptide(L)'
;MRDGSGRWGLGLAALAAVAIPFAVIAVLDPRIGLLRPRPASEVVTAPDAPPSTGSQGPAQGPMQGSVQAPKKAPEEAPKQAPGQDLAGGRSSAPASPSRPWTDEARPAAERPCPVCAAAAAPPAIRGTLADPEIQVPDVAAERTAQRDRLLGWTAHPDRVSGSAAFLDLIGLVYTVPREAGAGYRPLAIDLAGAPDRAVVAVTEQPAALALTTVPPDRAGALGVESSAAFTLAEGRPGLLAGFRALPYGGAEVAPVLDPARFGPETRRGFCEALRLWAVQFGLPVWRTRYTLIENPTRIALAGEALRTDGTTLGRVSGRRLARLCRA
;
A
#
# COMPACT_ATOMS: atom_id res chain seq x y z
N MET A 1 -28.42 33.47 -1.11
CA MET A 1 -29.31 34.62 -0.84
C MET A 1 -28.74 35.83 -1.54
N ARG A 2 -29.56 36.57 -2.31
CA ARG A 2 -29.21 37.82 -2.97
C ARG A 2 -29.85 38.95 -2.17
N ASP A 3 -29.11 40.02 -1.91
CA ASP A 3 -29.69 41.22 -1.31
C ASP A 3 -30.17 42.19 -2.41
N GLY A 4 -31.21 42.95 -2.09
CA GLY A 4 -32.05 43.75 -3.00
C GLY A 4 -31.40 44.94 -3.72
N SER A 5 -30.08 44.94 -3.93
CA SER A 5 -29.36 45.98 -4.69
C SER A 5 -28.45 45.44 -5.81
N GLY A 6 -28.53 44.14 -6.13
CA GLY A 6 -27.99 43.60 -7.39
C GLY A 6 -26.46 43.57 -7.55
N ARG A 7 -25.68 43.86 -6.51
CA ARG A 7 -24.20 43.76 -6.57
C ARG A 7 -23.70 42.48 -5.90
N TRP A 8 -22.80 41.77 -6.57
CA TRP A 8 -22.06 40.63 -6.02
C TRP A 8 -20.98 41.14 -5.06
N GLY A 9 -21.26 41.10 -3.76
CA GLY A 9 -20.24 41.29 -2.74
C GLY A 9 -19.37 40.04 -2.61
N LEU A 10 -18.31 39.94 -3.42
CA LEU A 10 -17.21 39.01 -3.19
C LEU A 10 -16.45 39.48 -1.95
N GLY A 11 -16.86 38.99 -0.79
CA GLY A 11 -16.26 39.29 0.50
C GLY A 11 -14.82 38.81 0.57
N LEU A 12 -13.93 39.74 0.94
CA LEU A 12 -12.51 39.59 1.30
C LEU A 12 -12.19 38.50 2.36
N ALA A 13 -13.20 37.82 2.91
CA ALA A 13 -13.02 36.72 3.87
C ALA A 13 -12.49 35.42 3.23
N ALA A 14 -12.60 35.25 1.91
CA ALA A 14 -12.12 34.05 1.22
C ALA A 14 -10.59 34.04 0.98
N LEU A 15 -9.90 35.19 1.12
CA LEU A 15 -8.45 35.27 0.92
C LEU A 15 -7.62 34.98 2.19
N ALA A 16 -8.21 35.13 3.38
CA ALA A 16 -7.52 34.82 4.64
C ALA A 16 -7.41 33.31 4.93
N ALA A 17 -8.26 32.47 4.33
CA ALA A 17 -8.26 31.02 4.54
C ALA A 17 -7.27 30.26 3.63
N VAL A 18 -6.67 30.92 2.64
CA VAL A 18 -5.70 30.30 1.71
C VAL A 18 -4.24 30.62 2.07
N ALA A 19 -4.00 31.64 2.91
CA ALA A 19 -2.64 32.03 3.31
C ALA A 19 -2.09 31.28 4.54
N ILE A 20 -2.95 30.60 5.30
CA ILE A 20 -2.56 29.95 6.58
C ILE A 20 -1.70 28.67 6.40
N PRO A 21 -1.87 27.81 5.37
CA PRO A 21 -1.00 26.64 5.23
C PRO A 21 0.42 26.99 4.74
N PHE A 22 0.60 28.08 3.98
CA PHE A 22 1.91 28.47 3.46
C PHE A 22 2.83 29.08 4.52
N ALA A 23 2.27 29.81 5.50
CA ALA A 23 3.06 30.39 6.58
C ALA A 23 3.63 29.32 7.53
N VAL A 24 2.95 28.18 7.70
CA VAL A 24 3.41 27.08 8.56
C VAL A 24 4.52 26.26 7.90
N ILE A 25 4.52 26.13 6.56
CA ILE A 25 5.59 25.46 5.81
C ILE A 25 6.88 26.30 5.80
N ALA A 26 6.78 27.63 5.76
CA ALA A 26 7.94 28.52 5.76
C ALA A 26 8.65 28.64 7.12
N VAL A 27 7.97 28.34 8.24
CA VAL A 27 8.54 28.46 9.61
C VAL A 27 9.19 27.16 10.10
N LEU A 28 8.93 26.02 9.45
CA LEU A 28 9.47 24.70 9.85
C LEU A 28 10.60 24.17 8.96
N ASP A 29 11.05 24.94 7.95
CA ASP A 29 12.19 24.55 7.10
C ASP A 29 13.49 25.24 7.55
N PRO A 30 14.50 24.50 8.07
CA PRO A 30 15.78 25.07 8.50
C PRO A 30 16.66 25.55 7.33
N ARG A 31 16.20 25.49 6.07
CA ARG A 31 16.97 25.89 4.88
C ARG A 31 16.55 27.22 4.27
N ILE A 32 15.53 27.89 4.79
CA ILE A 32 15.13 29.23 4.31
C ILE A 32 15.92 30.30 5.08
N GLY A 33 17.25 30.19 5.00
CA GLY A 33 18.19 31.20 5.45
C GLY A 33 18.77 31.96 4.26
N LEU A 34 18.29 33.18 4.05
CA LEU A 34 19.02 34.31 3.46
C LEU A 34 19.74 34.08 2.11
N LEU A 35 19.00 34.16 1.01
CA LEU A 35 19.61 34.55 -0.27
C LEU A 35 19.69 36.08 -0.33
N ARG A 36 20.87 36.62 -0.01
CA ARG A 36 21.29 37.98 -0.42
C ARG A 36 21.32 38.05 -1.95
N PRO A 37 20.77 39.09 -2.59
CA PRO A 37 20.95 39.31 -4.02
C PRO A 37 22.40 39.76 -4.30
N ARG A 38 23.10 39.01 -5.16
CA ARG A 38 24.41 39.38 -5.71
C ARG A 38 24.17 40.19 -7.00
N PRO A 39 24.70 41.42 -7.14
CA PRO A 39 24.49 42.22 -8.34
C PRO A 39 25.35 41.72 -9.51
N ALA A 40 24.81 41.89 -10.71
CA ALA A 40 25.44 41.58 -11.99
C ALA A 40 26.29 42.75 -12.50
N SER A 41 27.51 42.43 -12.96
CA SER A 41 28.38 43.06 -13.98
C SER A 41 29.72 42.30 -13.86
N GLU A 42 30.49 41.95 -14.90
CA GLU A 42 30.95 42.76 -16.02
C GLU A 42 31.65 41.87 -17.07
N VAL A 43 31.73 42.40 -18.30
CA VAL A 43 32.28 41.90 -19.56
C VAL A 43 33.81 41.77 -19.55
N VAL A 44 34.40 40.71 -20.17
CA VAL A 44 35.70 40.72 -20.93
C VAL A 44 35.76 39.43 -21.80
N THR A 45 35.51 39.49 -23.11
CA THR A 45 36.46 39.55 -24.27
C THR A 45 37.16 38.23 -24.64
N ALA A 46 36.88 37.75 -25.86
CA ALA A 46 37.62 36.70 -26.58
C ALA A 46 39.02 37.20 -27.01
N PRO A 47 39.99 36.34 -27.39
CA PRO A 47 40.14 36.11 -28.84
C PRO A 47 40.76 34.76 -29.28
N ASP A 48 40.67 34.55 -30.60
CA ASP A 48 41.56 33.80 -31.51
C ASP A 48 41.47 32.26 -31.66
N ALA A 49 40.85 31.87 -32.78
CA ALA A 49 41.23 30.74 -33.65
C ALA A 49 42.44 31.16 -34.55
N PRO A 50 43.07 30.34 -35.44
CA PRO A 50 42.63 29.07 -36.08
C PRO A 50 43.85 28.10 -36.38
N PRO A 51 43.96 27.28 -37.46
CA PRO A 51 42.99 26.63 -38.36
C PRO A 51 43.22 25.11 -38.68
N SER A 52 42.12 24.46 -39.13
CA SER A 52 41.95 23.48 -40.24
C SER A 52 42.79 22.19 -40.40
N THR A 53 42.08 21.06 -40.56
CA THR A 53 42.08 20.05 -41.68
C THR A 53 41.61 18.69 -41.13
N GLY A 54 40.81 17.82 -41.75
CA GLY A 54 40.12 17.71 -43.04
C GLY A 54 39.39 16.34 -43.10
N SER A 55 38.75 16.05 -44.25
CA SER A 55 38.23 14.73 -44.71
C SER A 55 36.79 14.33 -44.26
N GLN A 56 35.74 14.58 -45.06
CA GLN A 56 35.23 13.82 -46.23
C GLN A 56 34.42 12.53 -45.90
N GLY A 57 33.10 12.60 -46.11
CA GLY A 57 32.40 11.82 -47.15
C GLY A 57 31.72 10.46 -46.80
N PRO A 58 30.70 10.02 -47.59
CA PRO A 58 29.50 9.30 -47.09
C PRO A 58 29.16 7.94 -47.79
N ALA A 59 28.18 7.18 -47.26
CA ALA A 59 27.37 6.14 -47.97
C ALA A 59 26.19 5.71 -47.04
N GLN A 60 24.87 5.82 -47.34
CA GLN A 60 24.02 5.14 -48.34
C GLN A 60 24.28 3.62 -48.43
N GLY A 61 23.34 2.68 -48.27
CA GLY A 61 21.88 2.69 -48.36
C GLY A 61 21.23 1.37 -47.85
N PRO A 62 20.00 1.03 -48.29
CA PRO A 62 19.03 0.22 -47.55
C PRO A 62 18.90 -1.24 -48.02
N MET A 63 18.28 -2.10 -47.21
CA MET A 63 17.62 -3.31 -47.73
C MET A 63 16.23 -3.52 -47.13
N GLN A 64 15.27 -3.51 -48.06
CA GLN A 64 13.89 -3.97 -47.96
C GLN A 64 13.83 -5.49 -47.88
N GLY A 65 12.79 -6.02 -47.23
CA GLY A 65 12.45 -7.43 -47.26
C GLY A 65 11.02 -7.67 -46.77
N SER A 66 10.04 -7.28 -47.57
CA SER A 66 8.64 -7.71 -47.45
C SER A 66 8.50 -9.16 -47.90
N VAL A 67 7.83 -10.00 -47.11
CA VAL A 67 7.12 -11.19 -47.63
C VAL A 67 5.73 -11.23 -47.02
N GLN A 68 4.75 -11.36 -47.91
CA GLN A 68 3.31 -11.38 -47.69
C GLN A 68 2.79 -12.73 -47.15
N ALA A 69 1.58 -12.65 -46.61
CA ALA A 69 0.71 -13.73 -46.12
C ALA A 69 0.31 -14.79 -47.18
N PRO A 70 -0.38 -15.87 -46.74
CA PRO A 70 -1.82 -15.96 -47.01
C PRO A 70 -2.61 -16.48 -45.78
N LYS A 71 -3.78 -15.94 -45.41
CA LYS A 71 -5.14 -16.04 -46.01
C LYS A 71 -5.72 -17.47 -46.07
N LYS A 72 -6.50 -17.87 -45.04
CA LYS A 72 -7.78 -18.61 -45.16
C LYS A 72 -8.50 -18.77 -43.80
N ALA A 73 -9.73 -18.25 -43.73
CA ALA A 73 -10.84 -18.71 -42.89
C ALA A 73 -11.65 -19.76 -43.71
N PRO A 74 -12.81 -20.36 -43.28
CA PRO A 74 -13.68 -20.09 -42.12
C PRO A 74 -14.31 -21.34 -41.45
N GLU A 75 -15.34 -21.10 -40.59
CA GLU A 75 -16.37 -22.05 -40.09
C GLU A 75 -15.89 -23.10 -39.07
N GLU A 76 -16.62 -23.43 -37.99
CA GLU A 76 -18.05 -23.72 -37.94
C GLU A 76 -18.56 -23.65 -36.47
N ALA A 77 -19.76 -23.10 -36.29
CA ALA A 77 -20.57 -23.28 -35.09
C ALA A 77 -21.65 -24.32 -35.39
N PRO A 78 -22.14 -25.07 -34.40
CA PRO A 78 -23.53 -25.53 -34.46
C PRO A 78 -24.39 -24.98 -33.32
N LYS A 79 -25.63 -24.70 -33.74
CA LYS A 79 -26.79 -24.27 -32.99
C LYS A 79 -27.47 -25.45 -32.27
N GLN A 80 -28.18 -25.09 -31.18
CA GLN A 80 -29.50 -25.57 -30.73
C GLN A 80 -29.69 -26.99 -30.13
N ALA A 81 -30.03 -26.98 -28.82
CA ALA A 81 -31.21 -27.51 -28.09
C ALA A 81 -32.21 -28.48 -28.79
N PRO A 82 -33.20 -29.12 -28.10
CA PRO A 82 -33.54 -29.20 -26.66
C PRO A 82 -33.77 -30.65 -26.14
N GLY A 83 -33.90 -30.84 -24.83
CA GLY A 83 -34.34 -32.11 -24.24
C GLY A 83 -34.79 -31.95 -22.79
N GLN A 84 -36.08 -31.72 -22.60
CA GLN A 84 -36.79 -32.00 -21.35
C GLN A 84 -36.69 -33.51 -21.08
N ASP A 85 -36.48 -33.93 -19.84
CA ASP A 85 -37.59 -34.34 -18.97
C ASP A 85 -37.13 -34.98 -17.65
N LEU A 86 -38.02 -34.84 -16.66
CA LEU A 86 -38.22 -35.69 -15.48
C LEU A 86 -37.35 -35.50 -14.22
N ALA A 87 -38.04 -34.86 -13.26
CA ALA A 87 -38.39 -35.44 -11.97
C ALA A 87 -37.38 -35.34 -10.80
N GLY A 88 -37.89 -34.73 -9.73
CA GLY A 88 -37.63 -35.22 -8.37
C GLY A 88 -37.00 -34.20 -7.42
N GLY A 89 -37.70 -33.91 -6.33
CA GLY A 89 -37.05 -33.52 -5.08
C GLY A 89 -37.22 -32.06 -4.65
N ARG A 90 -38.45 -31.64 -4.38
CA ARG A 90 -38.67 -30.60 -3.36
C ARG A 90 -38.23 -31.19 -2.01
N SER A 91 -37.09 -30.74 -1.48
CA SER A 91 -36.69 -31.06 -0.11
C SER A 91 -37.16 -29.95 0.81
N SER A 92 -38.20 -30.28 1.55
CA SER A 92 -38.86 -29.51 2.58
C SER A 92 -37.94 -29.32 3.78
N ALA A 93 -37.81 -28.08 4.24
CA ALA A 93 -37.27 -27.77 5.56
C ALA A 93 -38.23 -28.31 6.65
N PRO A 94 -37.72 -28.98 7.70
CA PRO A 94 -38.54 -29.24 8.89
C PRO A 94 -38.49 -28.04 9.84
N ALA A 95 -39.66 -27.44 10.03
CA ALA A 95 -39.94 -26.53 11.13
C ALA A 95 -39.79 -27.26 12.47
N SER A 96 -39.01 -26.70 13.39
CA SER A 96 -38.98 -27.15 14.80
C SER A 96 -40.07 -26.44 15.60
N PRO A 97 -40.84 -27.17 16.44
CA PRO A 97 -41.93 -26.60 17.20
C PRO A 97 -41.47 -25.90 18.47
N SER A 98 -42.11 -24.76 18.70
CA SER A 98 -42.14 -23.94 19.91
C SER A 98 -42.47 -24.77 21.14
N ARG A 99 -41.72 -24.59 22.24
CA ARG A 99 -42.11 -25.03 23.58
C ARG A 99 -42.46 -23.83 24.46
N PRO A 100 -43.44 -23.99 25.36
CA PRO A 100 -44.07 -22.87 26.05
C PRO A 100 -43.29 -22.43 27.29
N TRP A 101 -43.43 -21.13 27.54
CA TRP A 101 -43.09 -20.42 28.75
C TRP A 101 -43.96 -20.92 29.91
N THR A 102 -43.35 -21.37 30.99
CA THR A 102 -43.98 -21.46 32.31
C THR A 102 -43.08 -20.75 33.30
N ASP A 103 -43.62 -19.67 33.83
CA ASP A 103 -43.13 -18.88 34.93
C ASP A 103 -43.89 -19.37 36.17
N GLU A 104 -43.18 -19.95 37.16
CA GLU A 104 -43.72 -20.07 38.50
C GLU A 104 -42.58 -20.12 39.52
N ALA A 105 -42.43 -19.00 40.21
CA ALA A 105 -41.55 -18.81 41.34
C ALA A 105 -42.04 -19.60 42.57
N ARG A 106 -41.10 -20.26 43.27
CA ARG A 106 -41.11 -20.38 44.74
C ARG A 106 -39.68 -20.57 45.26
N PRO A 107 -39.27 -19.85 46.32
CA PRO A 107 -37.92 -19.94 46.86
C PRO A 107 -37.79 -21.18 47.73
N ALA A 108 -36.81 -22.05 47.43
CA ALA A 108 -36.46 -23.19 48.26
C ALA A 108 -35.30 -22.81 49.21
N ALA A 109 -35.45 -23.25 50.46
CA ALA A 109 -34.67 -22.90 51.62
C ALA A 109 -33.14 -23.12 51.48
N GLU A 110 -32.41 -22.25 52.19
CA GLU A 110 -30.96 -22.31 52.40
C GLU A 110 -30.51 -23.71 52.83
N ARG A 111 -29.73 -24.35 51.97
CA ARG A 111 -28.90 -25.50 52.34
C ARG A 111 -27.48 -24.99 52.57
N PRO A 112 -26.89 -25.19 53.76
CA PRO A 112 -25.50 -24.79 54.00
C PRO A 112 -24.56 -25.63 53.13
N CYS A 113 -23.75 -24.97 52.29
CA CYS A 113 -22.69 -25.61 51.53
C CYS A 113 -21.67 -26.24 52.50
N PRO A 114 -21.36 -27.55 52.41
CA PRO A 114 -20.40 -28.21 53.29
C PRO A 114 -18.94 -27.97 52.88
N VAL A 115 -18.66 -27.00 52.01
CA VAL A 115 -17.30 -26.70 51.49
C VAL A 115 -17.02 -25.19 51.41
N CYS A 116 -17.61 -24.41 52.32
CA CYS A 116 -17.14 -23.05 52.60
C CYS A 116 -16.33 -23.05 53.91
N ALA A 117 -15.36 -23.96 54.01
CA ALA A 117 -14.24 -23.78 54.93
C ALA A 117 -13.35 -22.70 54.32
N ALA A 118 -13.09 -21.63 55.07
CA ALA A 118 -12.17 -20.57 54.70
C ALA A 118 -10.87 -21.19 54.15
N ALA A 119 -10.58 -20.95 52.87
CA ALA A 119 -9.32 -21.32 52.28
C ALA A 119 -8.22 -20.54 53.02
N ALA A 120 -7.52 -21.24 53.91
CA ALA A 120 -6.26 -20.76 54.45
C ALA A 120 -5.37 -20.36 53.26
N ALA A 121 -4.84 -19.14 53.31
CA ALA A 121 -3.90 -18.65 52.31
C ALA A 121 -2.81 -19.70 52.08
N PRO A 122 -2.44 -20.00 50.82
CA PRO A 122 -1.33 -20.92 50.58
C PRO A 122 -0.08 -20.36 51.27
N PRO A 123 0.74 -21.21 51.92
CA PRO A 123 1.99 -20.76 52.50
C PRO A 123 2.83 -20.13 51.41
N ALA A 124 3.31 -18.90 51.66
CA ALA A 124 4.23 -18.22 50.76
C ALA A 124 5.43 -19.13 50.50
N ILE A 125 5.51 -19.70 49.29
CA ILE A 125 6.69 -20.41 48.82
C ILE A 125 7.79 -19.36 48.72
N ARG A 126 8.57 -19.26 49.79
CA ARG A 126 9.77 -18.43 49.87
C ARG A 126 10.87 -19.13 49.08
N GLY A 127 10.75 -19.05 47.76
CA GLY A 127 11.78 -19.40 46.80
C GLY A 127 11.89 -18.23 45.83
N THR A 128 12.80 -17.30 46.12
CA THR A 128 13.26 -16.30 45.15
C THR A 128 14.06 -17.04 44.08
N LEU A 129 13.38 -17.70 43.15
CA LEU A 129 13.93 -17.82 41.81
C LEU A 129 14.00 -16.38 41.30
N ALA A 130 15.22 -15.89 41.10
CA ALA A 130 15.43 -14.67 40.35
C ALA A 130 14.72 -14.88 39.01
N ASP A 131 13.57 -14.23 38.82
CA ASP A 131 12.97 -14.09 37.51
C ASP A 131 14.09 -13.53 36.63
N PRO A 132 14.58 -14.26 35.62
CA PRO A 132 15.48 -13.64 34.67
C PRO A 132 14.65 -12.53 34.03
N GLU A 133 14.94 -11.28 34.41
CA GLU A 133 14.47 -10.10 33.69
C GLU A 133 14.69 -10.41 32.21
N ILE A 134 13.60 -10.62 31.47
CA ILE A 134 13.66 -10.82 30.03
C ILE A 134 14.22 -9.50 29.50
N GLN A 135 15.53 -9.50 29.23
CA GLN A 135 16.20 -8.34 28.66
C GLN A 135 15.63 -8.15 27.26
N VAL A 136 14.65 -7.26 27.14
CA VAL A 136 14.15 -6.81 25.85
C VAL A 136 15.26 -5.95 25.26
N PRO A 137 15.88 -6.36 24.14
CA PRO A 137 16.93 -5.57 23.52
C PRO A 137 16.40 -4.18 23.20
N ASP A 138 17.18 -3.14 23.49
CA ASP A 138 16.85 -1.79 23.03
C ASP A 138 17.01 -1.73 21.51
N VAL A 139 15.88 -1.93 20.83
CA VAL A 139 15.77 -1.86 19.36
C VAL A 139 15.54 -0.43 18.86
N ALA A 140 15.50 0.59 19.72
CA ALA A 140 15.20 1.96 19.30
C ALA A 140 16.32 2.54 18.41
N ALA A 141 17.58 2.28 18.77
CA ALA A 141 18.73 2.69 17.96
C ALA A 141 18.72 2.00 16.57
N GLU A 142 18.45 0.70 16.53
CA GLU A 142 18.34 -0.06 15.28
C GLU A 142 17.19 0.48 14.40
N ARG A 143 16.02 0.74 15.00
CA ARG A 143 14.86 1.29 14.29
C ARG A 143 15.11 2.70 13.75
N THR A 144 15.83 3.52 14.51
CA THR A 144 16.22 4.87 14.08
C THR A 144 17.18 4.79 12.89
N ALA A 145 18.22 3.98 13.01
CA ALA A 145 19.17 3.75 11.91
C ALA A 145 18.47 3.18 10.65
N GLN A 146 17.51 2.27 10.83
CA GLN A 146 16.73 1.72 9.73
C GLN A 146 15.84 2.78 9.08
N ARG A 147 15.16 3.60 9.88
CA ARG A 147 14.35 4.73 9.38
C ARG A 147 15.21 5.69 8.57
N ASP A 148 16.38 6.09 9.07
CA ASP A 148 17.27 7.02 8.37
C ASP A 148 17.75 6.45 7.03
N ARG A 149 18.06 5.16 6.97
CA ARG A 149 18.35 4.46 5.71
C ARG A 149 17.19 4.52 4.73
N LEU A 150 15.97 4.21 5.18
CA LEU A 150 14.76 4.25 4.33
C LEU A 150 14.45 5.67 3.83
N LEU A 151 14.66 6.69 4.67
CA LEU A 151 14.52 8.10 4.27
C LEU A 151 15.54 8.46 3.17
N GLY A 152 16.79 7.98 3.28
CA GLY A 152 17.81 8.15 2.23
C GLY A 152 17.46 7.50 0.88
N TRP A 153 16.51 6.56 0.85
CA TRP A 153 16.02 5.91 -0.37
C TRP A 153 14.69 6.48 -0.87
N THR A 154 14.08 7.40 -0.13
CA THR A 154 12.81 8.03 -0.50
C THR A 154 13.03 9.09 -1.58
N ALA A 155 12.23 9.02 -2.64
CA ALA A 155 12.21 10.02 -3.70
C ALA A 155 11.58 11.32 -3.22
N HIS A 156 12.04 12.43 -3.79
CA HIS A 156 11.35 13.71 -3.66
C HIS A 156 9.91 13.57 -4.21
N PRO A 157 8.88 14.12 -3.55
CA PRO A 157 7.48 14.03 -4.00
C PRO A 157 7.26 14.39 -5.47
N ASP A 158 7.95 15.42 -5.97
CA ASP A 158 7.88 15.84 -7.38
C ASP A 158 8.33 14.77 -8.38
N ARG A 159 9.22 13.85 -7.96
CA ARG A 159 9.66 12.72 -8.79
C ARG A 159 8.74 11.52 -8.67
N VAL A 160 7.91 11.46 -7.64
CA VAL A 160 6.92 10.39 -7.43
C VAL A 160 5.63 10.70 -8.18
N SER A 161 5.21 11.96 -8.16
CA SER A 161 4.06 12.41 -8.94
C SER A 161 4.30 12.15 -10.43
N GLY A 162 3.40 11.39 -11.07
CA GLY A 162 3.52 11.02 -12.48
C GLY A 162 4.55 9.92 -12.80
N SER A 163 5.23 9.33 -11.81
CA SER A 163 6.20 8.23 -12.03
C SER A 163 5.57 6.88 -12.39
N ALA A 164 4.25 6.81 -12.28
CA ALA A 164 3.44 5.66 -12.67
C ALA A 164 2.12 6.14 -13.29
N ALA A 165 1.62 5.37 -14.25
CA ALA A 165 0.29 5.53 -14.81
C ALA A 165 -0.78 4.80 -13.99
N PHE A 166 -0.39 3.76 -13.23
CA PHE A 166 -1.27 2.97 -12.36
C PHE A 166 -0.61 2.64 -11.03
N LEU A 167 -1.44 2.43 -10.01
CA LEU A 167 -1.00 2.09 -8.66
C LEU A 167 -1.62 0.77 -8.19
N ASP A 168 -0.77 -0.16 -7.77
CA ASP A 168 -1.13 -1.47 -7.23
C ASP A 168 -0.89 -1.52 -5.73
N LEU A 169 -1.95 -1.46 -4.93
CA LEU A 169 -1.90 -1.74 -3.50
C LEU A 169 -1.98 -3.26 -3.30
N ILE A 170 -1.00 -3.83 -2.65
CA ILE A 170 -0.91 -5.27 -2.42
C ILE A 170 -0.98 -5.53 -0.93
N GLY A 171 -2.10 -6.07 -0.46
CA GLY A 171 -2.25 -6.57 0.89
C GLY A 171 -1.59 -7.94 1.04
N LEU A 172 -0.72 -8.07 2.04
CA LEU A 172 0.06 -9.28 2.30
C LEU A 172 -0.41 -9.91 3.62
N VAL A 173 -0.90 -11.14 3.55
CA VAL A 173 -1.29 -11.94 4.72
C VAL A 173 -0.39 -13.15 4.80
N TYR A 174 0.16 -13.42 5.98
CA TYR A 174 0.98 -14.62 6.21
C TYR A 174 0.31 -15.50 7.25
N THR A 175 -0.21 -16.64 6.82
CA THR A 175 -0.89 -17.63 7.67
C THR A 175 0.06 -18.75 8.10
N VAL A 176 1.14 -18.99 7.34
CA VAL A 176 2.15 -19.97 7.71
C VAL A 176 2.96 -19.46 8.90
N PRO A 177 3.04 -20.20 10.02
CA PRO A 177 3.84 -19.81 11.18
C PRO A 177 5.29 -19.52 10.79
N ARG A 178 5.88 -18.49 11.40
CA ARG A 178 7.30 -18.22 11.23
C ARG A 178 8.09 -19.12 12.18
N GLU A 179 9.10 -19.81 11.69
CA GLU A 179 10.04 -20.50 12.56
C GLU A 179 10.71 -19.51 13.53
N ALA A 180 10.92 -19.93 14.77
CA ALA A 180 11.58 -19.10 15.76
C ALA A 180 12.99 -18.72 15.25
N GLY A 181 13.29 -17.42 15.22
CA GLY A 181 14.58 -16.91 14.74
C GLY A 181 14.69 -16.67 13.22
N ALA A 182 13.68 -17.02 12.40
CA ALA A 182 13.76 -16.88 10.93
C ALA A 182 13.78 -15.44 10.38
N GLY A 183 13.79 -14.41 11.25
CA GLY A 183 13.93 -13.01 10.83
C GLY A 183 12.75 -12.47 10.01
N TYR A 184 13.03 -11.62 9.03
CA TYR A 184 12.03 -11.00 8.15
C TYR A 184 11.57 -11.98 7.06
N ARG A 185 10.28 -11.96 6.69
CA ARG A 185 9.77 -12.78 5.59
C ARG A 185 10.23 -12.22 4.24
N PRO A 186 10.94 -12.99 3.41
CA PRO A 186 11.39 -12.50 2.12
C PRO A 186 10.22 -12.35 1.14
N LEU A 187 10.19 -11.24 0.42
CA LEU A 187 9.26 -11.01 -0.68
C LEU A 187 9.98 -10.28 -1.82
N ALA A 188 10.06 -10.93 -2.98
CA ALA A 188 10.54 -10.32 -4.21
C ALA A 188 9.36 -9.75 -5.02
N ILE A 189 9.45 -8.47 -5.39
CA ILE A 189 8.49 -7.78 -6.25
C ILE A 189 9.20 -7.41 -7.56
N ASP A 190 8.71 -7.91 -8.68
CA ASP A 190 9.24 -7.65 -10.00
C ASP A 190 8.29 -6.77 -10.82
N LEU A 191 8.76 -5.56 -11.17
CA LEU A 191 8.07 -4.59 -12.01
C LEU A 191 8.72 -4.40 -13.37
N ALA A 192 9.71 -5.22 -13.74
CA ALA A 192 10.41 -5.11 -15.02
C ALA A 192 9.45 -5.20 -16.21
N GLY A 193 8.42 -6.03 -16.11
CA GLY A 193 7.37 -6.18 -17.13
C GLY A 193 6.25 -5.14 -17.05
N ALA A 194 6.28 -4.21 -16.10
CA ALA A 194 5.22 -3.21 -15.87
C ALA A 194 5.82 -1.84 -15.47
N PRO A 195 6.62 -1.21 -16.37
CA PRO A 195 7.35 0.02 -16.06
C PRO A 195 6.43 1.23 -15.78
N ASP A 196 5.17 1.16 -16.18
CA ASP A 196 4.15 2.18 -15.95
C ASP A 196 3.39 2.01 -14.62
N ARG A 197 3.72 0.99 -13.81
CA ARG A 197 2.99 0.66 -12.56
C ARG A 197 3.84 0.84 -11.32
N ALA A 198 3.31 1.45 -10.27
CA ALA A 198 3.95 1.45 -8.96
C ALA A 198 3.21 0.50 -8.02
N VAL A 199 3.92 -0.03 -7.02
CA VAL A 199 3.34 -0.91 -5.99
C VAL A 199 3.39 -0.24 -4.63
N VAL A 200 2.34 -0.37 -3.85
CA VAL A 200 2.35 -0.12 -2.40
C VAL A 200 2.12 -1.45 -1.69
N ALA A 201 3.13 -1.94 -0.98
CA ALA A 201 3.00 -3.14 -0.16
C ALA A 201 2.37 -2.79 1.19
N VAL A 202 1.28 -3.47 1.55
CA VAL A 202 0.57 -3.32 2.82
C VAL A 202 0.74 -4.61 3.62
N THR A 203 1.40 -4.56 4.77
CA THR A 203 1.69 -5.77 5.55
C THR A 203 1.69 -5.56 7.06
N GLU A 204 1.25 -6.56 7.79
CA GLU A 204 1.17 -6.55 9.25
C GLU A 204 2.20 -7.45 9.93
N GLN A 205 3.07 -8.09 9.15
CA GLN A 205 4.15 -8.93 9.66
C GLN A 205 5.50 -8.45 9.13
N PRO A 206 6.61 -8.77 9.83
CA PRO A 206 7.91 -8.33 9.39
C PRO A 206 8.30 -8.90 8.02
N ALA A 207 8.67 -8.01 7.08
CA ALA A 207 9.01 -8.39 5.70
C ALA A 207 10.36 -7.81 5.24
N ALA A 208 11.08 -8.58 4.42
CA ALA A 208 12.27 -8.16 3.69
C ALA A 208 11.91 -8.08 2.22
N LEU A 209 11.77 -6.85 1.71
CA LEU A 209 11.30 -6.59 0.36
C LEU A 209 12.50 -6.46 -0.59
N ALA A 210 12.43 -7.12 -1.73
CA ALA A 210 13.33 -6.89 -2.86
C ALA A 210 12.53 -6.36 -4.04
N LEU A 211 13.05 -5.36 -4.77
CA LEU A 211 12.34 -4.74 -5.89
C LEU A 211 13.20 -4.70 -7.15
N THR A 212 12.69 -5.33 -8.21
CA THR A 212 13.25 -5.26 -9.56
C THR A 212 12.44 -4.29 -10.42
N THR A 213 13.11 -3.39 -11.13
CA THR A 213 12.48 -2.42 -12.05
C THR A 213 13.30 -2.27 -13.33
N VAL A 214 12.64 -1.86 -14.41
CA VAL A 214 13.30 -1.39 -15.64
C VAL A 214 12.73 -0.02 -16.00
N PRO A 215 13.54 1.05 -16.08
CA PRO A 215 14.96 1.09 -15.73
C PRO A 215 15.20 0.84 -14.22
N PRO A 216 16.43 0.44 -13.81
CA PRO A 216 16.71 0.14 -12.41
C PRO A 216 16.62 1.38 -11.51
N ASP A 217 16.95 2.58 -12.00
CA ASP A 217 16.92 3.84 -11.23
C ASP A 217 15.54 4.51 -11.17
N ARG A 218 14.47 3.76 -11.48
CA ARG A 218 13.11 4.27 -11.49
C ARG A 218 12.70 4.85 -10.13
N ALA A 219 12.28 6.10 -10.13
CA ALA A 219 11.87 6.81 -8.93
C ALA A 219 10.48 6.37 -8.45
N GLY A 220 10.32 6.23 -7.14
CA GLY A 220 9.03 6.00 -6.49
C GLY A 220 8.33 4.72 -6.90
N ALA A 221 9.06 3.68 -7.31
CA ALA A 221 8.44 2.44 -7.80
C ALA A 221 7.73 1.64 -6.69
N LEU A 222 8.15 1.84 -5.43
CA LEU A 222 7.64 1.13 -4.26
C LEU A 222 7.21 2.09 -3.15
N GLY A 223 5.98 1.99 -2.66
CA GLY A 223 5.56 2.48 -1.36
C GLY A 223 5.36 1.35 -0.37
N VAL A 224 5.42 1.64 0.94
CA VAL A 224 5.21 0.64 1.99
C VAL A 224 4.29 1.19 3.09
N GLU A 225 3.28 0.42 3.46
CA GLU A 225 2.42 0.64 4.63
C GLU A 225 2.58 -0.58 5.54
N SER A 226 3.04 -0.41 6.78
CA SER A 226 3.25 -1.57 7.65
C SER A 226 3.06 -1.33 9.13
N SER A 227 2.29 -2.19 9.79
CA SER A 227 2.23 -2.21 11.26
C SER A 227 3.43 -2.92 11.90
N ALA A 228 4.26 -3.60 11.10
CA ALA A 228 5.45 -4.31 11.53
C ALA A 228 6.73 -3.71 10.92
N ALA A 229 7.88 -4.16 11.40
CA ALA A 229 9.16 -3.70 10.88
C ALA A 229 9.38 -4.28 9.49
N PHE A 230 9.97 -3.52 8.56
CA PHE A 230 10.36 -4.05 7.25
C PHE A 230 11.76 -3.58 6.86
N THR A 231 12.40 -4.32 5.97
CA THR A 231 13.66 -3.92 5.35
C THR A 231 13.59 -4.01 3.83
N LEU A 232 14.46 -3.29 3.13
CA LEU A 232 14.70 -3.49 1.71
C LEU A 232 16.04 -4.21 1.53
N ALA A 233 16.05 -5.28 0.75
CA ALA A 233 17.28 -6.03 0.46
C ALA A 233 18.29 -5.16 -0.32
N GLU A 234 17.79 -4.41 -1.30
CA GLU A 234 18.60 -3.54 -2.17
C GLU A 234 17.97 -2.15 -2.26
N GLY A 235 18.34 -1.28 -1.34
CA GLY A 235 17.90 0.10 -1.34
C GLY A 235 18.77 1.00 -2.22
N ARG A 236 18.14 1.98 -2.87
CA ARG A 236 18.83 2.99 -3.69
C ARG A 236 18.10 4.33 -3.61
N PRO A 237 18.82 5.47 -3.75
CA PRO A 237 18.22 6.79 -3.70
C PRO A 237 17.06 6.92 -4.68
N GLY A 238 15.90 7.35 -4.18
CA GLY A 238 14.70 7.56 -4.98
C GLY A 238 13.86 6.31 -5.28
N LEU A 239 14.26 5.11 -4.87
CA LEU A 239 13.47 3.89 -5.10
C LEU A 239 12.08 3.97 -4.45
N LEU A 240 12.03 4.48 -3.23
CA LEU A 240 10.81 4.52 -2.44
C LEU A 240 9.99 5.76 -2.78
N ALA A 241 8.69 5.57 -3.02
CA ALA A 241 7.72 6.66 -3.09
C ALA A 241 7.46 7.29 -1.71
N GLY A 242 7.78 6.53 -0.66
CA GLY A 242 7.60 6.84 0.74
C GLY A 242 7.34 5.57 1.53
N PHE A 243 7.21 5.70 2.84
CA PHE A 243 6.74 4.62 3.70
C PHE A 243 5.99 5.18 4.91
N ARG A 244 5.01 4.42 5.39
CA ARG A 244 4.34 4.63 6.67
C ARG A 244 4.43 3.32 7.44
N ALA A 245 5.22 3.31 8.50
CA ALA A 245 5.36 2.12 9.33
C ALA A 245 5.43 2.46 10.81
N LEU A 246 4.65 1.74 11.63
CA LEU A 246 4.58 2.01 13.07
C LEU A 246 5.95 1.92 13.75
N PRO A 247 6.80 0.90 13.47
CA PRO A 247 8.11 0.82 14.11
C PRO A 247 9.10 1.91 13.70
N TYR A 248 8.79 2.66 12.64
CA TYR A 248 9.62 3.75 12.11
C TYR A 248 8.98 5.12 12.31
N GLY A 249 8.05 5.24 13.28
CA GLY A 249 7.46 6.52 13.70
C GLY A 249 6.22 6.93 12.92
N GLY A 250 5.62 6.05 12.11
CA GLY A 250 4.29 6.28 11.55
C GLY A 250 3.23 6.30 12.65
N ALA A 251 2.38 7.33 12.69
CA ALA A 251 1.29 7.41 13.67
C ALA A 251 0.16 6.41 13.38
N GLU A 252 -0.17 6.26 12.11
CA GLU A 252 -1.18 5.33 11.61
C GLU A 252 -0.68 4.69 10.32
N VAL A 253 -1.19 3.50 10.02
CA VAL A 253 -0.88 2.75 8.80
C VAL A 253 -2.14 2.14 8.21
N ALA A 254 -2.13 1.91 6.89
CA ALA A 254 -3.23 1.24 6.22
C ALA A 254 -3.43 -0.17 6.79
N PRO A 255 -4.65 -0.55 7.22
CA PRO A 255 -4.93 -1.94 7.53
C PRO A 255 -4.95 -2.77 6.25
N VAL A 256 -4.58 -4.05 6.35
CA VAL A 256 -4.82 -5.00 5.26
C VAL A 256 -6.32 -5.25 5.15
N LEU A 257 -6.91 -5.07 3.96
CA LEU A 257 -8.31 -5.46 3.72
C LEU A 257 -8.41 -6.97 3.58
N ASP A 258 -8.45 -7.63 4.73
CA ASP A 258 -8.67 -9.06 4.91
C ASP A 258 -10.17 -9.32 5.17
N PRO A 259 -10.84 -10.18 4.38
CA PRO A 259 -12.25 -10.54 4.60
C PRO A 259 -12.56 -11.01 6.02
N ALA A 260 -11.62 -11.68 6.70
CA ALA A 260 -11.82 -12.16 8.08
C ALA A 260 -11.87 -11.02 9.11
N ARG A 261 -11.32 -9.85 8.78
CA ARG A 261 -11.21 -8.68 9.66
C ARG A 261 -11.86 -7.42 9.07
N PHE A 262 -12.69 -7.63 8.05
CA PHE A 262 -13.31 -6.53 7.32
C PHE A 262 -14.41 -5.87 8.15
N GLY A 263 -14.27 -4.56 8.38
CA GLY A 263 -15.24 -3.74 9.09
C GLY A 263 -15.28 -2.29 8.58
N PRO A 264 -16.24 -1.47 9.03
CA PRO A 264 -16.37 -0.07 8.59
C PRO A 264 -15.13 0.77 8.86
N GLU A 265 -14.46 0.56 10.00
CA GLU A 265 -13.24 1.26 10.40
C GLU A 265 -12.05 0.82 9.54
N THR A 266 -11.83 -0.50 9.39
CA THR A 266 -10.81 -1.07 8.49
C THR A 266 -10.96 -0.53 7.07
N ARG A 267 -12.20 -0.49 6.55
CA ARG A 267 -12.50 0.09 5.24
C ARG A 267 -12.17 1.58 5.18
N ARG A 268 -12.51 2.35 6.22
CA ARG A 268 -12.23 3.80 6.27
C ARG A 268 -10.72 4.05 6.23
N GLY A 269 -9.95 3.41 7.11
CA GLY A 269 -8.50 3.55 7.18
C GLY A 269 -7.81 3.13 5.89
N PHE A 270 -8.24 2.01 5.28
CA PHE A 270 -7.73 1.60 3.97
C PHE A 270 -8.03 2.65 2.89
N CYS A 271 -9.27 3.14 2.82
CA CYS A 271 -9.67 4.09 1.79
C CYS A 271 -9.01 5.46 1.96
N GLU A 272 -8.71 5.88 3.20
CA GLU A 272 -7.90 7.06 3.47
C GLU A 272 -6.47 6.90 2.99
N ALA A 273 -5.81 5.80 3.34
CA ALA A 273 -4.46 5.50 2.86
C ALA A 273 -4.40 5.40 1.33
N LEU A 274 -5.39 4.74 0.70
CA LEU A 274 -5.52 4.67 -0.75
C LEU A 274 -5.55 6.07 -1.40
N ARG A 275 -6.29 7.01 -0.81
CA ARG A 275 -6.37 8.38 -1.33
C ARG A 275 -5.04 9.12 -1.15
N LEU A 276 -4.37 8.97 -0.01
CA LEU A 276 -3.06 9.57 0.23
C LEU A 276 -2.03 9.09 -0.79
N TRP A 277 -1.96 7.78 -1.03
CA TRP A 277 -1.06 7.23 -2.05
C TRP A 277 -1.46 7.68 -3.46
N ALA A 278 -2.75 7.66 -3.79
CA ALA A 278 -3.20 8.15 -5.10
C ALA A 278 -2.79 9.62 -5.32
N VAL A 279 -2.90 10.49 -4.31
CA VAL A 279 -2.44 11.89 -4.36
C VAL A 279 -0.92 11.98 -4.52
N GLN A 280 -0.15 11.21 -3.74
CA GLN A 280 1.32 11.20 -3.82
C GLN A 280 1.82 10.89 -5.25
N PHE A 281 1.16 9.96 -5.94
CA PHE A 281 1.48 9.61 -7.32
C PHE A 281 0.82 10.52 -8.37
N GLY A 282 -0.05 11.45 -7.98
CA GLY A 282 -0.81 12.28 -8.90
C GLY A 282 -1.85 11.50 -9.72
N LEU A 283 -2.37 10.40 -9.17
CA LEU A 283 -3.28 9.49 -9.85
C LEU A 283 -4.72 9.63 -9.32
N PRO A 284 -5.73 9.53 -10.19
CA PRO A 284 -7.10 9.41 -9.72
C PRO A 284 -7.34 8.00 -9.16
N VAL A 285 -8.20 7.88 -8.15
CA VAL A 285 -8.47 6.59 -7.45
C VAL A 285 -8.90 5.46 -8.42
N TRP A 286 -9.53 5.76 -9.55
CA TRP A 286 -9.92 4.73 -10.52
C TRP A 286 -8.74 4.13 -11.31
N ARG A 287 -7.53 4.67 -11.19
CA ARG A 287 -6.28 4.06 -11.70
C ARG A 287 -5.55 3.22 -10.64
N THR A 288 -6.24 2.92 -9.55
CA THR A 288 -5.72 2.07 -8.50
C THR A 288 -6.33 0.66 -8.57
N ARG A 289 -5.56 -0.31 -8.09
CA ARG A 289 -5.99 -1.69 -7.92
C ARG A 289 -5.54 -2.18 -6.55
N TYR A 290 -6.38 -2.96 -5.90
CA TYR A 290 -6.06 -3.68 -4.69
C TYR A 290 -6.05 -5.18 -4.98
N THR A 291 -5.01 -5.89 -4.53
CA THR A 291 -4.94 -7.36 -4.54
C THR A 291 -4.54 -7.84 -3.16
N LEU A 292 -5.29 -8.80 -2.60
CA LEU A 292 -4.94 -9.51 -1.37
C LEU A 292 -4.27 -10.84 -1.73
N ILE A 293 -3.06 -11.05 -1.20
CA ILE A 293 -2.26 -12.24 -1.48
C ILE A 293 -1.80 -12.86 -0.16
N GLU A 294 -2.03 -14.16 -0.05
CA GLU A 294 -1.65 -14.97 1.10
C GLU A 294 -0.32 -15.71 0.84
N ASN A 295 0.59 -15.63 1.81
CA ASN A 295 1.92 -16.25 1.83
C ASN A 295 2.77 -16.08 0.53
N PRO A 296 2.82 -14.90 -0.12
CA PRO A 296 3.69 -14.74 -1.28
C PRO A 296 5.16 -14.68 -0.88
N THR A 297 6.03 -15.26 -1.70
CA THR A 297 7.49 -14.99 -1.67
C THR A 297 7.95 -14.29 -2.95
N ARG A 298 7.15 -14.34 -4.01
CA ARG A 298 7.38 -13.63 -5.27
C ARG A 298 6.09 -13.07 -5.84
N ILE A 299 6.13 -11.80 -6.25
CA ILE A 299 5.07 -11.14 -7.02
C ILE A 299 5.72 -10.51 -8.25
N ALA A 300 5.15 -10.73 -9.43
CA ALA A 300 5.59 -10.10 -10.67
C ALA A 300 4.41 -9.44 -11.38
N LEU A 301 4.62 -8.20 -11.83
CA LEU A 301 3.68 -7.46 -12.66
C LEU A 301 4.20 -7.41 -14.10
N ALA A 302 3.36 -7.83 -15.04
CA ALA A 302 3.62 -7.79 -16.47
C ALA A 302 2.43 -7.12 -17.16
N GLY A 303 2.56 -5.81 -17.43
CA GLY A 303 1.42 -4.96 -17.77
C GLY A 303 0.33 -5.07 -16.70
N GLU A 304 -0.88 -5.46 -17.11
CA GLU A 304 -1.98 -5.68 -16.16
C GLU A 304 -1.95 -7.03 -15.45
N ALA A 305 -1.18 -8.00 -15.93
CA ALA A 305 -1.12 -9.32 -15.33
C ALA A 305 -0.32 -9.28 -14.02
N LEU A 306 -0.83 -9.94 -12.99
CA LEU A 306 -0.11 -10.20 -11.74
C LEU A 306 0.11 -11.70 -11.63
N ARG A 307 1.38 -12.08 -11.48
CA ARG A 307 1.82 -13.45 -11.22
C ARG A 307 2.37 -13.50 -9.81
N THR A 308 2.03 -14.55 -9.07
CA THR A 308 2.47 -14.74 -7.69
C THR A 308 2.59 -16.23 -7.41
N ASP A 309 3.50 -16.60 -6.51
CA ASP A 309 3.57 -17.95 -5.95
C ASP A 309 2.65 -18.15 -4.74
N GLY A 310 2.25 -17.06 -4.08
CA GLY A 310 1.21 -17.07 -3.05
C GLY A 310 -0.21 -17.23 -3.59
N THR A 311 -1.17 -17.42 -2.68
CA THR A 311 -2.59 -17.59 -3.01
C THR A 311 -3.28 -16.23 -3.12
N THR A 312 -3.83 -15.91 -4.30
CA THR A 312 -4.62 -14.68 -4.46
C THR A 312 -6.02 -14.86 -3.85
N LEU A 313 -6.30 -14.15 -2.76
CA LEU A 313 -7.59 -14.24 -2.05
C LEU A 313 -8.65 -13.30 -2.64
N GLY A 314 -8.23 -12.23 -3.30
CA GLY A 314 -9.16 -11.30 -3.93
C GLY A 314 -8.49 -10.16 -4.66
N ARG A 315 -9.21 -9.57 -5.61
CA ARG A 315 -8.76 -8.42 -6.38
C ARG A 315 -9.92 -7.47 -6.67
N VAL A 316 -9.70 -6.18 -6.46
CA VAL A 316 -10.68 -5.12 -6.74
C VAL A 316 -9.96 -3.97 -7.42
N SER A 317 -10.48 -3.48 -8.55
CA SER A 317 -9.84 -2.42 -9.33
C SER A 317 -10.80 -1.32 -9.75
N GLY A 318 -10.19 -0.18 -10.10
CA GLY A 318 -10.82 0.92 -10.82
C GLY A 318 -12.12 1.41 -10.22
N ARG A 319 -13.19 1.42 -11.02
CA ARG A 319 -14.50 1.94 -10.57
C ARG A 319 -15.09 1.15 -9.40
N ARG A 320 -14.80 -0.15 -9.26
CA ARG A 320 -15.29 -0.96 -8.13
C ARG A 320 -14.58 -0.56 -6.84
N LEU A 321 -13.25 -0.39 -6.91
CA LEU A 321 -12.46 0.10 -5.78
C LEU A 321 -12.83 1.53 -5.40
N ALA A 322 -13.00 2.41 -6.39
CA ALA A 322 -13.47 3.77 -6.16
C ALA A 322 -14.86 3.79 -5.50
N ARG A 323 -15.79 2.91 -5.89
CA ARG A 323 -17.10 2.78 -5.22
C ARG A 323 -16.99 2.25 -3.79
N LEU A 324 -16.11 1.28 -3.53
CA LEU A 324 -15.83 0.80 -2.17
C LEU A 324 -15.40 1.96 -1.25
N CYS A 325 -14.65 2.91 -1.80
CA CYS A 325 -14.15 4.09 -1.10
C CYS A 325 -15.01 5.35 -1.29
N ARG A 326 -16.26 5.22 -1.76
CA ARG A 326 -17.27 6.29 -1.65
C ARG A 326 -18.08 6.03 -0.39
N ALA A 327 -17.71 6.73 0.68
CA ALA A 327 -18.45 6.83 1.93
C ALA A 327 -18.32 8.27 2.41
#